data_AF-A0A922A9J8-F1
#
_entry.id   AF-A0A922A9J8-F1
#
_cell.length_a   1.000
_cell.length_b   1.000
_cell.length_c   1.000
_cell.angle_alpha   90.00
_cell.angle_beta   90.00
_cell.angle_gamma   90.00
#
_symmetry.space_group_name_H-M   'P 1'
#
loop_
_entity.id
_entity.type
_entity.pdbx_description
1 polymer ?
#
loop_
_entity_poly.entity_id
_entity_poly.type
_entity_poly.pdbx_seq_one_letter_code
_entity_poly.pdbx_strand_id
1 'polypeptide(L)'
;MCGIFAYLNYNVNKERRYILQVLFNGLRRLEYRGYDSAGVSIDSSSSDNSSSSSSQNYIFSPPPLVFRREGNIESLVKSVYQEVSETDLNLEESFSIHAGIAHTRWATHGEPAPRNSHPQSSGDGNEFLVVHNGVITNYEVLKETLVRHGFTFESETDTEVIPKLAKFVFDKANEEDDQTVTFSQVVLEVMRHLEGAYALIFKSRHYPNELIACKRGSPLLLGVKELMEGGSNGSAFHDEKFLSKNDFPKELFLSSDANALVEHTKKVLVIEDGEVVHLKDGGVSILKFDNDKGKHGRSLSRPASVQRALSVLEMEVEQINKGNYEHYMQKEIHEQPESLKTTMRGRLIRGGSCKAKTVLLGGLKDHLKTIRRSRRIVFIGCGTSYNAALAARPILEELSGVPVTMEIASDLLDRQGPIYREDTAVFVSQSGETADTLLALEYALENGALCVGITNTVGSAIARHTHCGIHINAGCEIGVASTKAYTSQIVVMAMLALAIGGDTISNQARREAVIDGLFDLPSKFLGFSPQHFSGM
;
A
#
# COMPACT_ATOMS: atom_id res chain seq x y z
N MET A 1 -4.61 9.10 -3.24
CA MET A 1 -4.26 8.17 -2.15
C MET A 1 -3.10 8.78 -1.38
N CYS A 2 -3.11 8.71 -0.06
CA CYS A 2 -2.00 9.22 0.76
C CYS A 2 -0.80 8.24 0.76
N GLY A 3 0.34 8.66 1.30
CA GLY A 3 1.55 7.85 1.46
C GLY A 3 2.02 7.79 2.90
N ILE A 4 2.26 6.59 3.43
CA ILE A 4 2.91 6.35 4.74
C ILE A 4 4.33 5.84 4.50
N PHE A 5 5.30 6.37 5.24
CA PHE A 5 6.65 5.82 5.34
C PHE A 5 7.17 5.93 6.78
N ALA A 6 7.85 4.91 7.28
CA ALA A 6 8.55 4.96 8.54
C ALA A 6 9.88 4.21 8.44
N TYR A 7 10.84 4.68 9.22
CA TYR A 7 12.19 4.14 9.28
C TYR A 7 12.59 3.92 10.74
N LEU A 8 13.09 2.72 11.04
CA LEU A 8 13.65 2.38 12.33
C LEU A 8 15.03 1.76 12.12
N ASN A 9 16.07 2.39 12.66
CA ASN A 9 17.37 1.76 12.82
C ASN A 9 17.46 1.14 14.21
N TYR A 10 18.01 -0.08 14.30
CA TYR A 10 18.27 -0.76 15.57
C TYR A 10 19.70 -1.29 15.58
N ASN A 11 20.49 -0.86 16.57
CA ASN A 11 21.94 -1.12 16.66
C ASN A 11 22.70 -0.70 15.39
N VAL A 12 22.23 0.36 14.71
CA VAL A 12 22.90 0.98 13.57
C VAL A 12 23.00 2.46 13.84
N ASN A 13 24.22 2.97 14.07
CA ASN A 13 24.44 4.38 14.31
C ASN A 13 24.12 5.18 13.04
N LYS A 14 23.15 6.09 13.14
CA LYS A 14 22.76 7.01 12.07
C LYS A 14 22.63 8.41 12.62
N GLU A 15 23.19 9.36 11.89
CA GLU A 15 23.03 10.79 12.16
C GLU A 15 21.58 11.21 11.90
N ARG A 16 21.10 12.20 12.66
CA ARG A 16 19.79 12.84 12.43
C ARG A 16 19.61 13.30 10.99
N ARG A 17 20.67 13.85 10.37
CA ARG A 17 20.68 14.23 8.94
C ARG A 17 20.32 13.06 8.03
N TYR A 18 20.92 11.89 8.27
CA TYR A 18 20.66 10.69 7.48
C TYR A 18 19.23 10.20 7.67
N ILE A 19 18.76 10.16 8.92
CA ILE A 19 17.38 9.77 9.26
C ILE A 19 16.37 10.64 8.51
N LEU A 20 16.54 11.97 8.54
CA LEU A 20 15.69 12.90 7.80
C LEU A 20 15.72 12.63 6.29
N GLN A 21 16.90 12.41 5.71
CA GLN A 21 17.04 12.11 4.28
C GLN A 21 16.33 10.82 3.88
N VAL A 22 16.41 9.77 4.70
CA VAL A 22 15.69 8.50 4.46
C VAL A 22 14.18 8.74 4.47
N LEU A 23 13.66 9.48 5.46
CA LEU A 23 12.24 9.81 5.51
C LEU A 23 11.79 10.64 4.30
N PHE A 24 12.54 11.68 3.92
CA PHE A 24 12.22 12.52 2.76
C PHE A 24 12.26 11.73 1.45
N ASN A 25 13.26 10.87 1.26
CA ASN A 25 13.35 10.02 0.07
C ASN A 25 12.19 9.03 0.02
N GLY A 26 11.82 8.42 1.15
CA GLY A 26 10.62 7.59 1.27
C GLY A 26 9.36 8.35 0.81
N LEU A 27 9.17 9.59 1.25
CA LEU A 27 8.06 10.43 0.79
C LEU A 27 8.12 10.72 -0.72
N ARG A 28 9.30 11.02 -1.27
CA ARG A 28 9.47 11.26 -2.72
C ARG A 28 9.05 10.05 -3.56
N ARG A 29 9.28 8.83 -3.07
CA ARG A 29 8.81 7.59 -3.72
C ARG A 29 7.30 7.37 -3.64
N LEU A 30 6.61 8.11 -2.77
CA LEU A 30 5.16 8.06 -2.57
C LEU A 30 4.43 9.27 -3.16
N GLU A 31 5.16 10.26 -3.68
CA GLU A 31 4.64 11.51 -4.22
C GLU A 31 3.52 11.29 -5.26
N TYR A 32 3.71 10.26 -6.08
CA TYR A 32 2.84 9.92 -7.19
C TYR A 32 1.43 9.46 -6.80
N ARG A 33 1.24 9.04 -5.54
CA ARG A 33 -0.08 8.67 -5.02
C ARG A 33 -1.02 9.88 -4.89
N GLY A 34 -0.44 11.08 -5.00
CA GLY A 34 -1.10 12.37 -4.89
C GLY A 34 -1.03 12.91 -3.46
N TYR A 35 -0.78 14.21 -3.33
CA TYR A 35 -0.75 14.88 -2.04
C TYR A 35 -0.94 16.40 -2.17
N ASP A 36 -1.41 17.03 -1.10
CA ASP A 36 -1.52 18.47 -0.89
C ASP A 36 -0.70 18.98 0.30
N SER A 37 -0.26 18.06 1.17
CA SER A 37 0.62 18.38 2.30
C SER A 37 1.46 17.18 2.73
N ALA A 38 2.47 17.42 3.56
CA ALA A 38 3.36 16.38 4.07
C ALA A 38 3.91 16.71 5.46
N GLY A 39 4.43 15.70 6.15
CA GLY A 39 5.11 15.89 7.42
C GLY A 39 5.97 14.71 7.85
N VAL A 40 6.84 14.96 8.82
CA VAL A 40 7.75 13.97 9.42
C VAL A 40 7.82 14.16 10.93
N SER A 41 8.10 13.08 11.65
CA SER A 41 8.49 13.13 13.06
C SER A 41 9.73 12.29 13.33
N ILE A 42 10.64 12.86 14.11
CA ILE A 42 11.89 12.27 14.57
C ILE A 42 12.05 12.52 16.07
N ASP A 43 12.87 11.72 16.75
CA ASP A 43 13.23 12.00 18.15
C ASP A 43 14.05 13.29 18.27
N SER A 44 13.80 14.04 19.35
CA SER A 44 14.62 15.18 19.74
C SER A 44 15.98 14.71 20.27
N SER A 45 16.83 15.65 20.69
CA SER A 45 18.10 15.29 21.31
C SER A 45 17.90 14.52 22.60
N SER A 46 18.74 13.52 22.81
CA SER A 46 18.80 12.80 24.08
C SER A 46 19.47 13.76 25.06
N SER A 47 18.74 14.35 26.01
CA SER A 47 19.39 15.05 27.11
C SER A 47 20.37 14.09 27.79
N ASP A 48 21.63 14.47 27.76
CA ASP A 48 22.77 13.75 28.32
C ASP A 48 22.42 13.16 29.70
N ASN A 49 22.78 11.90 29.95
CA ASN A 49 22.70 11.24 31.27
C ASN A 49 23.70 11.84 32.28
N SER A 50 23.93 13.15 32.26
CA SER A 50 24.93 13.85 33.05
C SER A 50 24.35 15.07 33.76
N SER A 51 23.52 14.84 34.78
CA SER A 51 23.57 15.66 36.01
C SER A 51 22.73 15.05 37.13
N SER A 52 23.45 14.37 38.02
CA SER A 52 23.08 14.25 39.43
C SER A 52 22.71 15.61 40.02
N SER A 53 21.43 15.86 40.31
CA SER A 53 20.96 16.52 41.54
C SER A 53 19.43 16.67 41.59
N SER A 54 18.83 15.85 42.44
CA SER A 54 17.71 16.17 43.33
C SER A 54 16.46 16.87 42.76
N SER A 55 15.45 16.03 42.47
CA SER A 55 14.06 16.10 42.97
C SER A 55 13.01 16.05 41.85
N GLN A 56 12.15 15.03 41.97
CA GLN A 56 10.92 14.70 41.22
C GLN A 56 11.09 13.85 39.95
N ASN A 57 10.90 12.55 40.19
CA ASN A 57 10.69 11.47 39.23
C ASN A 57 9.53 11.77 38.28
N TYR A 58 9.83 11.95 36.99
CA TYR A 58 9.15 11.25 35.90
C TYR A 58 10.14 11.11 34.72
N ILE A 59 10.51 9.86 34.44
CA ILE A 59 11.48 9.43 33.41
C ILE A 59 10.76 9.45 32.06
N PHE A 60 10.48 10.63 31.49
CA PHE A 60 9.93 10.72 30.15
C PHE A 60 11.02 11.12 29.16
N SER A 61 11.14 10.37 28.06
CA SER A 61 11.91 10.83 26.91
C SER A 61 11.38 12.18 26.44
N PRO A 62 12.25 13.07 25.95
CA PRO A 62 11.83 14.39 25.48
C PRO A 62 10.83 14.30 24.32
N PRO A 63 10.03 15.35 24.10
CA PRO A 63 9.09 15.40 22.98
C PRO A 63 9.69 15.09 21.62
N PRO A 64 9.12 14.13 20.85
CA PRO A 64 9.46 13.98 19.46
C PRO A 64 9.17 15.29 18.72
N LEU A 65 10.08 15.64 17.81
CA LEU A 65 9.92 16.77 16.91
C LEU A 65 8.93 16.41 15.82
N VAL A 66 8.08 17.35 15.44
CA VAL A 66 7.05 17.17 14.41
C VAL A 66 7.11 18.33 13.45
N PHE A 67 7.42 18.04 12.20
CA PHE A 67 7.49 19.04 11.13
C PHE A 67 6.38 18.77 10.12
N ARG A 68 5.59 19.81 9.80
CA ARG A 68 4.44 19.71 8.92
C ARG A 68 4.40 20.90 7.96
N ARG A 69 4.10 20.65 6.69
CA ARG A 69 4.06 21.68 5.66
C ARG A 69 2.98 21.39 4.62
N GLU A 70 2.31 22.45 4.18
CA GLU A 70 1.43 22.42 3.00
C GLU A 70 2.27 22.51 1.72
N GLY A 71 1.78 21.88 0.64
CA GLY A 71 2.42 21.89 -0.66
C GLY A 71 3.34 20.69 -0.88
N ASN A 72 4.31 20.87 -1.79
CA ASN A 72 5.15 19.76 -2.25
C ASN A 72 6.19 19.30 -1.21
N ILE A 73 6.78 18.12 -1.41
CA ILE A 73 7.78 17.55 -0.48
C ILE A 73 8.99 18.48 -0.34
N GLU A 74 9.41 19.16 -1.40
CA GLU A 74 10.52 20.11 -1.34
C GLU A 74 10.21 21.33 -0.46
N SER A 75 8.93 21.72 -0.34
CA SER A 75 8.50 22.76 0.60
C SER A 75 8.65 22.29 2.04
N LEU A 76 8.31 21.03 2.34
CA LEU A 76 8.56 20.42 3.65
C LEU A 76 10.06 20.38 3.96
N VAL A 77 10.88 19.89 3.03
CA VAL A 77 12.34 19.79 3.20
C VAL A 77 12.96 21.14 3.54
N LYS A 78 12.61 22.19 2.78
CA LYS A 78 13.07 23.56 3.05
C LYS A 78 12.64 24.06 4.44
N SER A 79 11.37 23.83 4.80
CA SER A 79 10.82 24.23 6.10
C SER A 79 11.54 23.56 7.26
N VAL A 80 11.83 22.25 7.15
CA VAL A 80 12.56 21.50 8.18
C VAL A 80 13.96 22.06 8.38
N TYR A 81 14.72 22.25 7.29
CA TYR A 81 16.09 22.76 7.41
C TYR A 81 16.15 24.22 7.90
N GLN A 82 15.12 25.02 7.59
CA GLN A 82 14.98 26.36 8.16
C GLN A 82 14.75 26.29 9.68
N GLU A 83 13.79 25.49 10.14
CA GLU A 83 13.49 25.35 11.57
C GLU A 83 14.66 24.74 12.35
N VAL A 84 15.38 23.78 11.77
CA VAL A 84 16.63 23.24 12.31
C VAL A 84 17.68 24.34 12.52
N SER A 85 17.82 25.26 11.56
CA SER A 85 18.75 26.38 11.69
C SER A 85 18.32 27.42 12.73
N GLU A 86 17.02 27.63 12.90
CA GLU A 86 16.45 28.58 13.87
C GLU A 86 16.53 28.04 15.31
N THR A 87 16.44 26.71 15.48
CA THR A 87 16.44 26.02 16.79
C THR A 87 17.80 25.47 17.21
N ASP A 88 18.84 25.65 16.38
CA ASP A 88 20.18 25.09 16.57
C ASP A 88 20.17 23.55 16.81
N LEU A 89 19.27 22.85 16.11
CA LEU A 89 19.13 21.41 16.24
C LEU A 89 20.34 20.69 15.63
N ASN A 90 21.08 19.93 16.44
CA ASN A 90 22.27 19.22 15.99
C ASN A 90 21.94 18.11 14.96
N LEU A 91 22.23 18.35 13.68
CA LEU A 91 22.01 17.37 12.62
C LEU A 91 23.00 16.19 12.63
N GLU A 92 24.13 16.34 13.31
CA GLU A 92 25.21 15.34 13.38
C GLU A 92 25.08 14.44 14.63
N GLU A 93 24.07 14.68 15.47
CA GLU A 93 23.73 13.78 16.59
C GLU A 93 23.38 12.39 16.04
N SER A 94 24.05 11.37 16.57
CA SER A 94 23.93 9.99 16.12
C SER A 94 23.06 9.17 17.06
N PHE A 95 22.17 8.37 16.47
CA PHE A 95 21.26 7.49 17.17
C PHE A 95 21.58 6.04 16.82
N SER A 96 21.87 5.21 17.82
CA SER A 96 22.02 3.75 17.63
C SER A 96 20.68 3.07 17.38
N ILE A 97 19.64 3.61 18.02
CA ILE A 97 18.25 3.22 17.85
C ILE A 97 17.42 4.50 17.68
N HIS A 98 16.60 4.56 16.64
CA HIS A 98 15.70 5.69 16.37
C HIS A 98 14.48 5.20 15.60
N ALA A 99 13.33 5.82 15.86
CA ALA A 99 12.09 5.56 15.13
C ALA A 99 11.54 6.86 14.50
N GLY A 100 11.56 6.94 13.18
CA GLY A 100 11.02 8.07 12.41
C GLY A 100 9.75 7.68 11.65
N ILE A 101 8.74 8.57 11.63
CA ILE A 101 7.52 8.40 10.84
C ILE A 101 7.33 9.60 9.90
N ALA A 102 6.75 9.35 8.73
CA ALA A 102 6.57 10.32 7.66
C ALA A 102 5.27 10.07 6.90
N HIS A 103 4.67 11.14 6.37
CA HIS A 103 3.42 11.06 5.63
C HIS A 103 3.30 12.08 4.51
N THR A 104 2.70 11.67 3.39
CA THR A 104 2.11 12.56 2.39
C THR A 104 0.58 12.42 2.42
N ARG A 105 -0.12 13.55 2.48
CA ARG A 105 -1.56 13.62 2.68
C ARG A 105 -2.27 14.14 1.43
N TRP A 106 -3.39 13.51 1.10
CA TRP A 106 -4.42 14.01 0.20
C TRP A 106 -5.69 14.22 1.02
N ALA A 107 -6.08 15.48 1.21
CA ALA A 107 -7.14 15.88 2.12
C ALA A 107 -8.51 15.29 1.74
N THR A 108 -9.13 14.60 2.69
CA THR A 108 -10.53 14.15 2.64
C THR A 108 -11.40 14.96 3.61
N HIS A 109 -10.88 15.24 4.81
CA HIS A 109 -11.50 16.10 5.82
C HIS A 109 -10.60 17.28 6.18
N GLY A 110 -11.10 18.50 6.17
CA GLY A 110 -10.31 19.70 6.47
C GLY A 110 -9.36 20.13 5.34
N GLU A 111 -9.14 21.43 5.23
CA GLU A 111 -8.28 22.01 4.18
C GLU A 111 -6.81 21.55 4.29
N PRO A 112 -6.04 21.57 3.18
CA PRO A 112 -4.59 21.42 3.25
C PRO A 112 -3.99 22.52 4.12
N ALA A 113 -3.43 22.15 5.28
CA ALA A 113 -2.79 23.07 6.21
C ALA A 113 -1.85 22.29 7.14
N PRO A 114 -0.79 22.89 7.69
CA PRO A 114 0.11 22.22 8.62
C PRO A 114 -0.60 21.55 9.81
N ARG A 115 -1.67 22.17 10.34
CA ARG A 115 -2.49 21.60 11.44
C ARG A 115 -3.23 20.31 11.04
N ASN A 116 -3.59 20.18 9.77
CA ASN A 116 -4.31 19.02 9.22
C ASN A 116 -3.36 17.98 8.61
N SER A 117 -2.10 18.35 8.34
CA SER A 117 -1.06 17.42 7.91
C SER A 117 -0.74 16.39 9.01
N HIS A 118 -0.34 15.19 8.59
CA HIS A 118 0.17 14.17 9.50
C HIS A 118 1.69 14.32 9.68
N PRO A 119 2.31 13.79 10.77
CA PRO A 119 1.68 13.06 11.87
C PRO A 119 0.73 13.90 12.73
N GLN A 120 -0.42 13.33 13.13
CA GLN A 120 -1.31 13.95 14.11
C GLN A 120 -0.87 13.61 15.53
N SER A 121 -1.10 14.54 16.46
CA SER A 121 -0.67 14.45 17.87
C SER A 121 -1.85 14.27 18.83
N SER A 122 -1.59 13.63 19.97
CA SER A 122 -2.54 13.57 21.08
C SER A 122 -2.75 14.93 21.75
N GLY A 123 -1.85 15.88 21.55
CA GLY A 123 -1.91 17.25 22.07
C GLY A 123 -0.53 17.77 22.42
N ASP A 124 -0.49 18.69 23.39
CA ASP A 124 0.75 19.28 23.87
C ASP A 124 1.75 18.22 24.30
N GLY A 125 2.99 18.46 23.90
CA GLY A 125 4.08 17.57 24.20
C GLY A 125 4.20 16.37 23.28
N ASN A 126 3.29 16.03 22.35
CA ASN A 126 3.46 14.90 21.41
C ASN A 126 3.61 13.52 22.12
N GLU A 127 2.74 13.21 23.07
CA GLU A 127 2.76 11.93 23.78
C GLU A 127 2.52 10.72 22.87
N PHE A 128 1.53 10.83 21.98
CA PHE A 128 1.26 9.86 20.92
C PHE A 128 1.17 10.58 19.58
N LEU A 129 1.80 9.99 18.56
CA LEU A 129 1.82 10.47 17.18
C LEU A 129 1.34 9.36 16.24
N VAL A 130 0.53 9.74 15.26
CA VAL A 130 -0.03 8.79 14.28
C VAL A 130 0.06 9.35 12.86
N VAL A 131 0.48 8.49 11.93
CA VAL A 131 0.26 8.70 10.49
C VAL A 131 -0.81 7.72 10.01
N HIS A 132 -1.72 8.20 9.16
CA HIS A 132 -2.94 7.49 8.77
C HIS A 132 -3.22 7.60 7.27
N ASN A 133 -3.50 6.47 6.63
CA ASN A 133 -4.09 6.37 5.31
C ASN A 133 -5.45 5.71 5.43
N GLY A 134 -6.51 6.38 4.96
CA GLY A 134 -7.86 5.86 5.05
C GLY A 134 -8.84 6.88 5.58
N VAL A 135 -9.98 6.40 6.08
CA VAL A 135 -11.04 7.21 6.70
C VAL A 135 -11.56 6.47 7.92
N ILE A 136 -11.60 7.17 9.06
CA ILE A 136 -12.27 6.70 10.27
C ILE A 136 -13.73 7.14 10.21
N THR A 137 -14.65 6.20 9.93
CA THR A 137 -16.05 6.55 9.63
C THR A 137 -16.86 6.99 10.86
N ASN A 138 -16.42 6.63 12.06
CA ASN A 138 -17.07 6.98 13.32
C ASN A 138 -16.34 8.07 14.11
N TYR A 139 -15.48 8.87 13.46
CA TYR A 139 -14.65 9.88 14.13
C TYR A 139 -15.45 10.92 14.91
N GLU A 140 -16.66 11.31 14.45
CA GLU A 140 -17.50 12.30 15.14
C GLU A 140 -17.91 11.82 16.53
N VAL A 141 -18.34 10.55 16.63
CA VAL A 141 -18.75 9.92 17.90
C VAL A 141 -17.56 9.82 18.87
N LEU A 142 -16.38 9.46 18.34
CA LEU A 142 -15.14 9.40 19.13
C LEU A 142 -14.71 10.79 19.60
N LYS A 143 -14.79 11.79 18.72
CA LYS A 143 -14.46 13.20 19.03
C LYS A 143 -15.34 13.72 20.14
N GLU A 144 -16.66 13.55 20.06
CA GLU A 144 -17.58 13.96 21.13
C GLU A 144 -17.26 13.29 22.47
N THR A 145 -16.94 12.00 22.45
CA THR A 145 -16.61 11.24 23.65
C THR A 145 -15.32 11.75 24.29
N LEU A 146 -14.27 12.01 23.50
CA LEU A 146 -12.99 12.53 23.99
C LEU A 146 -13.12 13.96 24.52
N VAL A 147 -13.93 14.81 23.87
CA VAL A 147 -14.25 16.17 24.35
C VAL A 147 -14.93 16.13 25.71
N ARG A 148 -15.88 15.20 25.95
CA ARG A 148 -16.49 15.01 27.28
C ARG A 148 -15.49 14.58 28.35
N HIS A 149 -14.37 13.95 27.96
CA HIS A 149 -13.27 13.58 28.85
C HIS A 149 -12.16 14.65 28.91
N GLY A 150 -12.42 15.86 28.42
CA GLY A 150 -11.52 17.01 28.58
C GLY A 150 -10.46 17.18 27.48
N PHE A 151 -10.51 16.39 26.41
CA PHE A 151 -9.60 16.57 25.27
C PHE A 151 -10.04 17.74 24.40
N THR A 152 -9.08 18.58 24.00
CA THR A 152 -9.25 19.62 22.97
C THR A 152 -8.82 19.08 21.61
N PHE A 153 -9.32 19.66 20.52
CA PHE A 153 -8.96 19.30 19.15
C PHE A 153 -8.47 20.54 18.39
N GLU A 154 -7.42 20.37 17.60
CA GLU A 154 -6.71 21.43 16.88
C GLU A 154 -6.86 21.33 15.36
N SER A 155 -7.25 20.16 14.86
CA SER A 155 -7.44 19.87 13.45
C SER A 155 -8.91 19.56 13.11
N GLU A 156 -9.18 19.57 11.82
CA GLU A 156 -10.46 19.18 11.24
C GLU A 156 -10.43 17.73 10.70
N THR A 157 -9.36 16.99 11.00
CA THR A 157 -9.14 15.66 10.45
C THR A 157 -9.81 14.57 11.30
N ASP A 158 -10.32 13.54 10.63
CA ASP A 158 -10.72 12.30 11.28
C ASP A 158 -9.52 11.60 11.95
N THR A 159 -8.31 11.81 11.47
CA THR A 159 -7.09 11.20 12.05
C THR A 159 -6.81 11.64 13.50
N GLU A 160 -7.13 12.88 13.90
CA GLU A 160 -6.74 13.41 15.22
C GLU A 160 -7.42 12.68 16.40
N VAL A 161 -8.59 12.04 16.18
CA VAL A 161 -9.22 11.24 17.23
C VAL A 161 -8.36 10.04 17.63
N ILE A 162 -7.50 9.53 16.74
CA ILE A 162 -6.71 8.32 16.94
C ILE A 162 -5.62 8.52 18.01
N PRO A 163 -4.68 9.49 17.91
CA PRO A 163 -3.68 9.69 18.95
C PRO A 163 -4.30 10.18 20.27
N LYS A 164 -5.42 10.95 20.23
CA LYS A 164 -6.14 11.36 21.45
C LYS A 164 -6.79 10.17 22.15
N LEU A 165 -7.38 9.25 21.40
CA LEU A 165 -7.89 8.00 21.94
C LEU A 165 -6.77 7.13 22.53
N ALA A 166 -5.60 7.06 21.87
CA ALA A 166 -4.44 6.35 22.41
C ALA A 166 -3.99 6.93 23.75
N LYS A 167 -3.94 8.27 23.86
CA LYS A 167 -3.65 8.94 25.14
C LYS A 167 -4.72 8.64 26.19
N PHE A 168 -6.01 8.75 25.85
CA PHE A 168 -7.10 8.43 26.78
C PHE A 168 -7.01 7.00 27.32
N VAL A 169 -6.76 6.02 26.46
CA VAL A 169 -6.57 4.61 26.84
C VAL A 169 -5.35 4.45 27.76
N PHE A 170 -4.23 5.09 27.43
CA PHE A 170 -3.01 5.05 28.25
C PHE A 170 -3.22 5.66 29.63
N ASP A 171 -3.81 6.85 29.69
CA ASP A 171 -4.09 7.55 30.95
C ASP A 171 -5.04 6.73 31.83
N LYS A 172 -6.12 6.16 31.25
CA LYS A 172 -7.06 5.28 31.96
C LYS A 172 -6.40 4.02 32.50
N ALA A 173 -5.55 3.36 31.72
CA ALA A 173 -4.87 2.15 32.15
C ALA A 173 -3.91 2.41 33.32
N ASN A 174 -3.26 3.57 33.35
CA ASN A 174 -2.36 3.96 34.45
C ASN A 174 -3.10 4.49 35.70
N GLU A 175 -4.39 4.82 35.60
CA GLU A 175 -5.24 5.13 36.76
C GLU A 175 -5.73 3.87 37.50
N GLU A 176 -5.95 2.77 36.77
CA GLU A 176 -6.63 1.57 37.27
C GLU A 176 -5.69 0.46 37.78
N ASP A 177 -4.41 0.45 37.40
CA ASP A 177 -3.47 -0.63 37.71
C ASP A 177 -2.05 -0.12 38.07
N ASP A 178 -1.35 -0.83 38.96
CA ASP A 178 0.05 -0.53 39.38
C ASP A 178 1.08 -1.07 38.35
N GLN A 179 0.59 -1.59 37.21
CA GLN A 179 1.37 -2.27 36.19
C GLN A 179 1.42 -1.45 34.89
N THR A 180 2.61 -1.28 34.34
CA THR A 180 2.81 -0.47 33.12
C THR A 180 2.11 -1.09 31.91
N VAL A 181 1.13 -0.37 31.35
CA VAL A 181 0.44 -0.81 30.13
C VAL A 181 1.42 -0.84 28.95
N THR A 182 1.41 -1.91 28.17
CA THR A 182 2.29 -2.05 27.01
C THR A 182 1.75 -1.29 25.81
N PHE A 183 2.63 -0.86 24.90
CA PHE A 183 2.22 -0.13 23.70
C PHE A 183 1.21 -0.91 22.85
N SER A 184 1.42 -2.23 22.71
CA SER A 184 0.51 -3.10 21.98
C SER A 184 -0.89 -3.16 22.60
N GLN A 185 -1.01 -3.16 23.93
CA GLN A 185 -2.31 -3.14 24.60
C GLN A 185 -3.06 -1.83 24.33
N VAL A 186 -2.35 -0.69 24.38
CA VAL A 186 -2.94 0.62 24.06
C VAL A 186 -3.48 0.63 22.62
N VAL A 187 -2.66 0.23 21.65
CA VAL A 187 -3.08 0.24 20.22
C VAL A 187 -4.20 -0.78 19.94
N LEU A 188 -4.16 -1.97 20.55
CA LEU A 188 -5.22 -2.96 20.40
C LEU A 188 -6.56 -2.45 20.95
N GLU A 189 -6.54 -1.72 22.07
CA GLU A 189 -7.75 -1.11 22.60
C GLU A 189 -8.24 0.02 21.69
N VAL A 190 -7.36 0.90 21.21
CA VAL A 190 -7.71 1.93 20.20
C VAL A 190 -8.42 1.31 19.01
N MET A 191 -7.87 0.23 18.44
CA MET A 191 -8.44 -0.45 17.27
C MET A 191 -9.84 -1.00 17.50
N ARG A 192 -10.25 -1.34 18.73
CA ARG A 192 -11.62 -1.80 19.04
C ARG A 192 -12.67 -0.74 18.79
N HIS A 193 -12.29 0.54 18.91
CA HIS A 193 -13.21 1.66 18.77
C HIS A 193 -13.19 2.26 17.36
N LEU A 194 -12.25 1.88 16.49
CA LEU A 194 -12.15 2.45 15.14
C LEU A 194 -13.05 1.73 14.14
N GLU A 195 -13.88 2.49 13.43
CA GLU A 195 -14.65 2.04 12.27
C GLU A 195 -14.08 2.63 10.97
N GLY A 196 -14.31 1.96 9.83
CA GLY A 196 -13.79 2.36 8.53
C GLY A 196 -12.54 1.61 8.08
N ALA A 197 -11.86 2.14 7.05
CA ALA A 197 -10.67 1.55 6.46
C ALA A 197 -9.46 2.43 6.78
N TYR A 198 -8.38 1.83 7.27
CA TYR A 198 -7.19 2.55 7.71
C TYR A 198 -5.91 1.71 7.57
N ALA A 199 -4.78 2.38 7.39
CA ALA A 199 -3.45 1.90 7.73
C ALA A 199 -2.81 2.95 8.65
N LEU A 200 -2.25 2.51 9.76
CA LEU A 200 -1.78 3.36 10.84
C LEU A 200 -0.36 2.98 11.24
N ILE A 201 0.47 3.98 11.54
CA ILE A 201 1.71 3.79 12.30
C ILE A 201 1.69 4.72 13.51
N PHE A 202 1.84 4.13 14.68
CA PHE A 202 1.92 4.81 15.98
C PHE A 202 3.38 4.97 16.41
N LYS A 203 3.68 6.14 16.97
CA LYS A 203 4.91 6.46 17.69
C LYS A 203 4.53 7.12 19.03
N SER A 204 5.28 6.87 20.09
CA SER A 204 5.04 7.50 21.39
C SER A 204 6.34 7.71 22.15
N ARG A 205 6.41 8.78 22.95
CA ARG A 205 7.54 8.98 23.88
C ARG A 205 7.49 8.07 25.11
N HIS A 206 6.33 7.51 25.43
CA HIS A 206 6.16 6.56 26.54
C HIS A 206 6.76 5.20 26.18
N TYR A 207 6.91 4.94 24.88
CA TYR A 207 7.48 3.74 24.30
C TYR A 207 8.59 4.13 23.31
N PRO A 208 9.70 4.72 23.79
CA PRO A 208 10.76 5.21 22.93
C PRO A 208 11.34 4.07 22.11
N ASN A 209 11.75 4.36 20.88
CA ASN A 209 12.30 3.38 19.93
C ASN A 209 11.34 2.26 19.49
N GLU A 210 10.05 2.36 19.81
CA GLU A 210 9.03 1.42 19.36
C GLU A 210 8.15 2.03 18.26
N LEU A 211 7.71 1.19 17.32
CA LEU A 211 6.67 1.52 16.35
C LEU A 211 5.60 0.42 16.35
N ILE A 212 4.34 0.81 16.26
CA ILE A 212 3.24 -0.13 16.02
C ILE A 212 2.54 0.22 14.72
N ALA A 213 2.44 -0.76 13.83
CA ALA A 213 1.78 -0.66 12.55
C ALA A 213 0.53 -1.55 12.55
N CYS A 214 -0.59 -1.06 12.04
CA CYS A 214 -1.79 -1.88 11.87
C CYS A 214 -2.60 -1.44 10.66
N LYS A 215 -3.42 -2.34 10.11
CA LYS A 215 -4.27 -2.00 8.96
C LYS A 215 -5.61 -2.75 8.94
N ARG A 216 -6.59 -2.13 8.29
CA ARG A 216 -7.86 -2.70 7.84
C ARG A 216 -8.26 -1.99 6.54
N GLY A 217 -8.25 -2.67 5.40
CA GLY A 217 -8.69 -2.10 4.12
C GLY A 217 -7.75 -1.09 3.43
N SER A 218 -6.59 -0.76 4.00
CA SER A 218 -5.53 0.04 3.33
C SER A 218 -4.20 -0.74 3.28
N PRO A 219 -3.40 -0.64 2.20
CA PRO A 219 -2.11 -1.32 2.11
C PRO A 219 -1.07 -0.86 3.13
N LEU A 220 -0.28 -1.82 3.64
CA LEU A 220 0.87 -1.57 4.52
C LEU A 220 1.85 -2.76 4.43
N LEU A 221 3.15 -2.46 4.32
CA LEU A 221 4.22 -3.43 4.17
C LEU A 221 5.35 -3.13 5.15
N LEU A 222 6.04 -4.19 5.60
CA LEU A 222 7.27 -4.12 6.38
C LEU A 222 8.44 -4.58 5.50
N GLY A 223 9.42 -3.71 5.25
CA GLY A 223 10.72 -4.04 4.69
C GLY A 223 11.75 -4.31 5.78
N VAL A 224 12.58 -5.34 5.59
CA VAL A 224 13.65 -5.71 6.54
C VAL A 224 15.00 -5.72 5.82
N LYS A 225 15.99 -5.04 6.39
CA LYS A 225 17.38 -5.05 5.94
C LYS A 225 18.31 -5.39 7.12
N GLU A 226 18.90 -6.58 7.07
CA GLU A 226 19.88 -7.04 8.06
C GLU A 226 21.29 -6.67 7.59
N LEU A 227 22.11 -6.12 8.48
CA LEU A 227 23.49 -5.72 8.19
C LEU A 227 24.43 -6.75 8.84
N MET A 228 24.72 -7.85 8.15
CA MET A 228 25.78 -8.78 8.58
C MET A 228 27.12 -8.42 7.94
N GLU A 229 28.20 -8.39 8.74
CA GLU A 229 29.59 -8.44 8.27
C GLU A 229 30.09 -9.90 8.30
N GLY A 230 30.36 -10.47 7.12
CA GLY A 230 31.35 -11.54 6.96
C GLY A 230 30.93 -13.00 7.17
N GLY A 231 30.81 -13.74 6.06
CA GLY A 231 31.38 -15.09 5.97
C GLY A 231 30.46 -16.29 6.22
N SER A 232 29.64 -16.66 5.23
CA SER A 232 29.69 -18.00 4.61
C SER A 232 28.66 -18.11 3.50
N ASN A 233 29.15 -18.35 2.28
CA ASN A 233 28.37 -19.04 1.25
C ASN A 233 28.12 -20.47 1.76
N GLY A 234 27.05 -20.63 2.51
CA GLY A 234 26.61 -21.89 3.10
C GLY A 234 25.13 -21.78 3.37
N SER A 235 24.34 -22.40 2.50
CA SER A 235 22.91 -22.62 2.66
C SER A 235 22.59 -23.22 4.03
N ALA A 236 22.08 -22.40 4.95
CA ALA A 236 21.17 -22.80 6.01
C ALA A 236 20.63 -21.53 6.67
N PHE A 237 19.46 -21.08 6.20
CA PHE A 237 18.57 -20.29 7.03
C PHE A 237 18.26 -21.13 8.28
N HIS A 238 18.99 -20.89 9.36
CA HIS A 238 18.64 -21.45 10.66
C HIS A 238 17.38 -20.73 11.16
N ASP A 239 16.26 -21.44 11.07
CA ASP A 239 14.89 -21.10 11.52
C ASP A 239 14.19 -19.91 10.85
N GLU A 240 13.60 -20.17 9.67
CA GLU A 240 12.68 -19.29 8.90
C GLU A 240 11.30 -19.01 9.57
N LYS A 241 11.20 -18.86 10.89
CA LYS A 241 9.89 -18.65 11.55
C LYS A 241 9.80 -17.49 12.53
N PHE A 242 10.88 -16.77 12.75
CA PHE A 242 10.89 -15.57 13.59
C PHE A 242 11.83 -14.53 12.99
N LEU A 243 11.36 -13.28 12.87
CA LEU A 243 12.24 -12.12 12.99
C LEU A 243 12.63 -12.03 14.47
N SER A 244 13.45 -12.97 14.94
CA SER A 244 13.76 -13.14 16.35
C SER A 244 14.50 -11.92 16.90
N LYS A 245 14.42 -11.73 18.22
CA LYS A 245 15.24 -10.83 19.04
C LYS A 245 16.72 -11.25 18.97
N ASN A 246 17.29 -11.22 17.78
CA ASN A 246 18.73 -11.28 17.63
C ASN A 246 19.19 -9.82 17.68
N ASP A 247 20.17 -9.53 18.53
CA ASP A 247 20.77 -8.19 18.71
C ASP A 247 21.53 -7.67 17.48
N PHE A 248 21.37 -8.34 16.33
CA PHE A 248 22.01 -7.96 15.09
C PHE A 248 21.53 -6.56 14.62
N PRO A 249 22.47 -5.75 14.12
CA PRO A 249 22.16 -4.48 13.48
C PRO A 249 21.18 -4.67 12.32
N LYS A 250 20.08 -3.90 12.34
CA LYS A 250 19.05 -3.97 11.31
C LYS A 250 18.39 -2.62 11.06
N GLU A 251 17.95 -2.43 9.82
CA GLU A 251 17.14 -1.31 9.36
C GLU A 251 15.76 -1.86 8.99
N LEU A 252 14.70 -1.32 9.59
CA LEU A 252 13.31 -1.70 9.39
C LEU A 252 12.57 -0.53 8.74
N PHE A 253 11.70 -0.85 7.79
CA PHE A 253 10.97 0.14 7.01
C PHE A 253 9.50 -0.24 6.99
N LEU A 254 8.61 0.69 7.26
CA LEU A 254 7.17 0.49 7.03
C LEU A 254 6.73 1.43 5.91
N SER A 255 5.91 0.94 4.99
CA SER A 255 5.43 1.76 3.88
C SER A 255 4.05 1.31 3.41
N SER A 256 3.23 2.25 2.97
CA SER A 256 1.98 1.93 2.25
C SER A 256 2.23 1.43 0.82
N ASP A 257 3.47 1.48 0.34
CA ASP A 257 3.86 1.08 -1.02
C ASP A 257 5.26 0.46 -1.08
N ALA A 258 5.41 -0.59 -1.89
CA ALA A 258 6.69 -1.22 -2.18
C ALA A 258 7.71 -0.29 -2.84
N ASN A 259 7.27 0.74 -3.58
CA ASN A 259 8.14 1.70 -4.27
C ASN A 259 9.08 2.45 -3.31
N ALA A 260 8.64 2.72 -2.08
CA ALA A 260 9.48 3.36 -1.06
C ALA A 260 10.42 2.38 -0.34
N LEU A 261 10.22 1.07 -0.52
CA LEU A 261 11.03 0.03 0.13
C LEU A 261 12.14 -0.51 -0.77
N VAL A 262 11.91 -0.56 -2.09
CA VAL A 262 12.76 -1.29 -3.05
C VAL A 262 14.21 -0.78 -3.11
N GLU A 263 14.45 0.51 -2.81
CA GLU A 263 15.81 1.08 -2.76
C GLU A 263 16.60 0.67 -1.50
N HIS A 264 15.89 0.19 -0.47
CA HIS A 264 16.49 -0.24 0.79
C HIS A 264 16.55 -1.77 0.90
N THR A 265 15.47 -2.46 0.52
CA THR A 265 15.38 -3.92 0.61
C THR A 265 14.31 -4.49 -0.31
N LYS A 266 14.58 -5.69 -0.85
CA LYS A 266 13.59 -6.51 -1.55
C LYS A 266 12.86 -7.49 -0.61
N LYS A 267 13.33 -7.67 0.63
CA LYS A 267 12.69 -8.55 1.62
C LYS A 267 11.55 -7.81 2.30
N VAL A 268 10.32 -8.18 1.99
CA VAL A 268 9.11 -7.52 2.51
C VAL A 268 8.09 -8.49 3.07
N LEU A 269 7.35 -8.03 4.07
CA LEU A 269 6.17 -8.69 4.62
C LEU A 269 4.95 -7.81 4.36
N VAL A 270 3.96 -8.36 3.65
CA VAL A 270 2.67 -7.69 3.44
C VAL A 270 1.82 -7.93 4.67
N ILE A 271 1.51 -6.85 5.39
CA ILE A 271 0.66 -6.88 6.56
C ILE A 271 -0.78 -7.14 6.11
N GLU A 272 -1.52 -8.00 6.80
CA GLU A 272 -2.91 -8.34 6.50
C GLU A 272 -3.91 -7.55 7.35
N ASP A 273 -5.19 -7.59 6.97
CA ASP A 273 -6.24 -6.93 7.72
C ASP A 273 -6.40 -7.55 9.11
N GLY A 274 -6.48 -6.68 10.13
CA GLY A 274 -6.53 -7.12 11.52
C GLY A 274 -5.18 -7.59 12.06
N GLU A 275 -4.07 -7.46 11.33
CA GLU A 275 -2.75 -7.67 11.92
C GLU A 275 -2.21 -6.38 12.54
N VAL A 276 -1.55 -6.55 13.69
CA VAL A 276 -0.80 -5.51 14.41
C VAL A 276 0.66 -5.94 14.47
N VAL A 277 1.52 -5.17 13.83
CA VAL A 277 2.96 -5.38 13.79
C VAL A 277 3.61 -4.45 14.80
N HIS A 278 4.25 -5.02 15.80
CA HIS A 278 4.98 -4.29 16.84
C HIS A 278 6.49 -4.44 16.62
N LEU A 279 7.15 -3.33 16.34
CA LEU A 279 8.61 -3.21 16.23
C LEU A 279 9.14 -2.74 17.58
N LYS A 280 9.89 -3.62 18.27
CA LYS A 280 10.43 -3.36 19.62
C LYS A 280 11.72 -4.14 19.83
N ASP A 281 12.74 -3.48 20.35
CA ASP A 281 14.06 -4.07 20.65
C ASP A 281 14.65 -4.83 19.45
N GLY A 282 14.47 -4.29 18.25
CA GLY A 282 14.86 -4.93 16.99
C GLY A 282 14.03 -6.18 16.64
N GLY A 283 13.14 -6.64 17.50
CA GLY A 283 12.21 -7.73 17.20
C GLY A 283 10.99 -7.22 16.43
N VAL A 284 10.40 -8.13 15.65
CA VAL A 284 9.12 -7.90 14.97
C VAL A 284 8.11 -8.92 15.49
N SER A 285 7.06 -8.44 16.16
CA SER A 285 5.96 -9.28 16.65
C SER A 285 4.70 -8.99 15.86
N ILE A 286 4.01 -10.04 15.40
CA ILE A 286 2.74 -9.91 14.67
C ILE A 286 1.64 -10.49 15.54
N LEU A 287 0.66 -9.65 15.88
CA LEU A 287 -0.50 -9.98 16.69
C LEU A 287 -1.75 -9.95 15.80
N LYS A 288 -2.63 -10.94 15.94
CA LYS A 288 -3.93 -10.92 15.27
C LYS A 288 -4.98 -10.26 16.15
N PHE A 289 -5.55 -9.18 15.67
CA PHE A 289 -6.70 -8.52 16.25
C PHE A 289 -7.97 -9.32 15.93
N ASP A 290 -8.69 -9.69 16.98
CA ASP A 290 -9.94 -10.46 16.89
C ASP A 290 -11.05 -9.61 17.51
N ASN A 291 -11.96 -9.13 16.67
CA ASN A 291 -13.00 -8.17 17.07
C ASN A 291 -14.10 -8.84 17.93
N ASP A 292 -14.26 -10.17 17.86
CA ASP A 292 -15.38 -10.88 18.49
C ASP A 292 -15.14 -11.26 19.96
N LYS A 293 -13.89 -11.30 20.42
CA LYS A 293 -13.57 -11.74 21.80
C LYS A 293 -13.89 -10.72 22.90
N GLY A 294 -14.32 -9.50 22.54
CA GLY A 294 -14.66 -8.44 23.49
C GLY A 294 -16.09 -8.47 24.06
N LYS A 295 -17.02 -9.26 23.49
CA LYS A 295 -18.42 -9.29 23.95
C LYS A 295 -18.65 -10.10 25.24
N HIS A 296 -17.65 -10.86 25.71
CA HIS A 296 -17.74 -11.66 26.93
C HIS A 296 -16.50 -11.50 27.83
N GLY A 297 -16.54 -10.51 28.73
CA GLY A 297 -15.74 -10.52 29.96
C GLY A 297 -14.53 -9.57 30.00
N ARG A 298 -14.40 -8.91 31.16
CA ARG A 298 -13.47 -7.84 31.59
C ARG A 298 -11.96 -8.14 31.55
N SER A 299 -11.49 -9.11 30.78
CA SER A 299 -10.06 -9.46 30.73
C SER A 299 -9.50 -9.23 29.33
N LEU A 300 -8.48 -8.38 29.21
CA LEU A 300 -7.65 -8.21 28.01
C LEU A 300 -7.03 -9.58 27.62
N SER A 301 -7.76 -10.37 26.83
CA SER A 301 -7.28 -11.66 26.35
C SER A 301 -5.99 -11.46 25.55
N ARG A 302 -4.92 -12.20 25.89
CA ARG A 302 -3.65 -12.13 25.14
C ARG A 302 -3.92 -12.38 23.65
N PRO A 303 -3.60 -11.42 22.76
CA PRO A 303 -3.77 -11.62 21.33
C PRO A 303 -2.89 -12.79 20.85
N ALA A 304 -3.42 -13.56 19.91
CA ALA A 304 -2.67 -14.67 19.33
C ALA A 304 -1.53 -14.11 18.46
N SER A 305 -0.30 -14.58 18.71
CA SER A 305 0.85 -14.29 17.85
C SER A 305 0.75 -15.10 16.54
N VAL A 306 1.00 -14.45 15.41
CA VAL A 306 0.98 -15.09 14.08
C VAL A 306 2.40 -15.19 13.53
N GLN A 307 2.69 -16.30 12.85
CA GLN A 307 3.92 -16.47 12.07
C GLN A 307 3.65 -16.19 10.60
N ARG A 308 4.50 -15.36 9.99
CA ARG A 308 4.41 -14.98 8.56
C ARG A 308 5.81 -15.03 7.95
N ALA A 309 5.90 -15.52 6.73
CA ALA A 309 7.15 -15.56 5.98
C ALA A 309 7.39 -14.22 5.26
N LEU A 310 8.65 -13.83 5.14
CA LEU A 310 9.05 -12.73 4.26
C LEU A 310 8.92 -13.17 2.79
N SER A 311 8.45 -12.25 1.97
CA SER A 311 8.41 -12.37 0.51
C SER A 311 9.53 -11.55 -0.12
N VAL A 312 10.00 -11.94 -1.30
CA VAL A 312 10.98 -11.18 -2.07
C VAL A 312 10.26 -10.44 -3.19
N LEU A 313 10.42 -9.12 -3.24
CA LEU A 313 9.92 -8.29 -4.34
C LEU A 313 10.71 -8.59 -5.62
N GLU A 314 9.99 -8.89 -6.69
CA GLU A 314 10.55 -9.04 -8.06
C GLU A 314 10.79 -7.70 -8.77
N MET A 315 10.54 -6.58 -8.08
CA MET A 315 10.61 -5.24 -8.64
C MET A 315 12.05 -4.72 -8.67
N GLU A 316 12.42 -4.05 -9.76
CA GLU A 316 13.74 -3.44 -9.94
C GLU A 316 13.68 -1.91 -9.77
N VAL A 317 14.75 -1.32 -9.23
CA VAL A 317 14.82 0.12 -8.90
C VAL A 317 14.74 0.98 -10.16
N GLU A 318 15.22 0.50 -11.31
CA GLU A 318 15.15 1.20 -12.59
C GLU A 318 13.71 1.46 -13.05
N GLN A 319 12.77 0.58 -12.67
CA GLN A 319 11.37 0.71 -13.07
C GLN A 319 10.70 1.94 -12.44
N ILE A 320 11.15 2.36 -11.26
CA ILE A 320 10.61 3.49 -10.49
C ILE A 320 11.37 4.80 -10.72
N ASN A 321 12.46 4.79 -11.49
CA ASN A 321 13.22 5.99 -11.83
C ASN A 321 12.76 6.58 -13.17
N LYS A 322 12.90 7.90 -13.36
CA LYS A 322 12.57 8.55 -14.64
C LYS A 322 13.58 8.23 -15.76
N GLY A 323 14.80 7.83 -15.42
CA GLY A 323 15.87 7.61 -16.39
C GLY A 323 16.15 8.88 -17.20
N ASN A 324 16.16 8.75 -18.53
CA ASN A 324 16.43 9.85 -19.46
C ASN A 324 15.20 10.69 -19.83
N TYR A 325 14.06 10.50 -19.14
CA TYR A 325 12.81 11.22 -19.40
C TYR A 325 12.56 12.32 -18.37
N GLU A 326 11.87 13.38 -18.78
CA GLU A 326 11.54 14.51 -17.91
C GLU A 326 10.37 14.18 -16.95
N HIS A 327 9.40 13.42 -17.47
CA HIS A 327 8.19 13.02 -16.76
C HIS A 327 8.00 11.50 -16.76
N TYR A 328 7.42 10.96 -15.68
CA TYR A 328 7.03 9.55 -15.63
C TYR A 328 6.04 9.18 -16.72
N MET A 329 5.03 10.01 -16.96
CA MET A 329 4.06 9.81 -18.05
C MET A 329 4.76 9.69 -19.42
N GLN A 330 5.78 10.51 -19.68
CA GLN A 330 6.55 10.45 -20.92
C GLN A 330 7.31 9.12 -21.03
N LYS A 331 8.02 8.72 -19.96
CA LYS A 331 8.69 7.41 -19.86
C LYS A 331 7.71 6.28 -20.16
N GLU A 332 6.57 6.27 -19.47
CA GLU A 332 5.57 5.21 -19.55
C GLU A 332 4.90 5.10 -20.91
N ILE A 333 4.66 6.23 -21.59
CA ILE A 333 4.20 6.25 -22.99
C ILE A 333 5.22 5.56 -23.90
N HIS A 334 6.51 5.87 -23.76
CA HIS A 334 7.59 5.31 -24.58
C HIS A 334 7.95 3.86 -24.21
N GLU A 335 7.63 3.43 -22.98
CA GLU A 335 7.79 2.05 -22.51
C GLU A 335 6.70 1.10 -23.02
N GLN A 336 5.63 1.61 -23.64
CA GLN A 336 4.50 0.79 -24.12
C GLN A 336 4.92 -0.41 -24.97
N PRO A 337 5.83 -0.31 -25.97
CA PRO A 337 6.29 -1.47 -26.73
C PRO A 337 6.83 -2.60 -25.85
N GLU A 338 7.66 -2.28 -24.85
CA GLU A 338 8.23 -3.27 -23.94
C GLU A 338 7.19 -3.79 -22.95
N SER A 339 6.34 -2.92 -22.40
CA SER A 339 5.25 -3.33 -21.50
C SER A 339 4.25 -4.29 -22.17
N LEU A 340 3.99 -4.11 -23.47
CA LEU A 340 3.13 -5.02 -24.24
C LEU A 340 3.82 -6.37 -24.46
N LYS A 341 5.13 -6.38 -24.74
CA LYS A 341 5.92 -7.63 -24.82
C LYS A 341 5.88 -8.38 -23.49
N THR A 342 6.09 -7.71 -22.36
CA THR A 342 6.04 -8.35 -21.03
C THR A 342 4.64 -8.81 -20.67
N THR A 343 3.59 -8.08 -21.09
CA THR A 343 2.19 -8.45 -20.92
C THR A 343 1.84 -9.75 -21.64
N MET A 344 2.39 -9.98 -22.84
CA MET A 344 2.12 -11.16 -23.66
C MET A 344 3.07 -12.33 -23.41
N ARG A 345 4.20 -12.08 -22.72
CA ARG A 345 5.27 -13.06 -22.48
C ARG A 345 4.73 -14.33 -21.83
N GLY A 346 4.99 -15.47 -22.47
CA GLY A 346 4.57 -16.79 -22.00
C GLY A 346 3.06 -17.08 -22.12
N ARG A 347 2.27 -16.14 -22.65
CA ARG A 347 0.81 -16.27 -22.79
C ARG A 347 0.37 -16.54 -24.22
N LEU A 348 1.08 -15.97 -25.21
CA LEU A 348 0.82 -16.22 -26.62
C LEU A 348 1.72 -17.36 -27.13
N ILE A 349 1.13 -18.33 -27.81
CA ILE A 349 1.83 -19.47 -28.41
C ILE A 349 1.67 -19.37 -29.92
N ARG A 350 2.81 -19.19 -30.64
CA ARG A 350 2.86 -19.03 -32.11
C ARG A 350 2.39 -20.25 -32.92
N GLY A 351 2.09 -21.36 -32.25
CA GLY A 351 1.87 -22.64 -32.92
C GLY A 351 3.18 -23.15 -33.56
N GLY A 352 3.13 -24.38 -34.05
CA GLY A 352 4.19 -24.96 -34.90
C GLY A 352 3.54 -25.65 -36.10
N SER A 353 4.30 -26.31 -36.97
CA SER A 353 3.74 -26.97 -38.18
C SER A 353 2.55 -27.91 -37.90
N CYS A 354 2.40 -28.42 -36.67
CA CYS A 354 1.32 -29.32 -36.26
C CYS A 354 0.48 -28.81 -35.06
N LYS A 355 0.66 -27.57 -34.59
CA LYS A 355 -0.09 -27.02 -33.43
C LYS A 355 -0.67 -25.67 -33.78
N ALA A 356 -1.99 -25.52 -33.57
CA ALA A 356 -2.68 -24.25 -33.72
C ALA A 356 -2.13 -23.18 -32.76
N LYS A 357 -2.24 -21.92 -33.17
CA LYS A 357 -1.94 -20.77 -32.30
C LYS A 357 -2.93 -20.77 -31.13
N THR A 358 -2.44 -20.49 -29.93
CA THR A 358 -3.30 -20.49 -28.74
C THR A 358 -2.84 -19.47 -27.71
N VAL A 359 -3.73 -19.19 -26.76
CA VAL A 359 -3.50 -18.30 -25.63
C VAL A 359 -3.62 -19.10 -24.34
N LEU A 360 -2.60 -19.00 -23.49
CA LEU A 360 -2.57 -19.61 -22.17
C LEU A 360 -2.53 -18.54 -21.09
N LEU A 361 -3.62 -18.44 -20.33
CA LEU A 361 -3.71 -17.56 -19.16
C LEU A 361 -3.65 -18.43 -17.91
N GLY A 362 -2.43 -18.63 -17.39
CA GLY A 362 -2.17 -19.53 -16.26
C GLY A 362 -3.08 -19.29 -15.05
N GLY A 363 -3.31 -18.02 -14.71
CA GLY A 363 -4.18 -17.64 -13.59
C GLY A 363 -5.67 -17.97 -13.78
N LEU A 364 -6.11 -18.32 -15.00
CA LEU A 364 -7.50 -18.71 -15.29
C LEU A 364 -7.66 -20.20 -15.61
N LYS A 365 -6.57 -20.99 -15.62
CA LYS A 365 -6.57 -22.37 -16.12
C LYS A 365 -7.67 -23.23 -15.50
N ASP A 366 -7.87 -23.12 -14.19
CA ASP A 366 -8.82 -23.94 -13.44
C ASP A 366 -10.26 -23.42 -13.51
N HIS A 367 -10.45 -22.18 -13.98
CA HIS A 367 -11.74 -21.48 -14.00
C HIS A 367 -12.29 -21.25 -15.42
N LEU A 368 -11.47 -21.38 -16.46
CA LEU A 368 -11.83 -21.06 -17.84
C LEU A 368 -13.07 -21.83 -18.34
N LYS A 369 -13.22 -23.10 -17.93
CA LYS A 369 -14.42 -23.90 -18.26
C LYS A 369 -15.69 -23.34 -17.61
N THR A 370 -15.58 -22.79 -16.41
CA THR A 370 -16.70 -22.15 -15.71
C THR A 370 -17.06 -20.83 -16.38
N ILE A 371 -16.05 -20.00 -16.69
CA ILE A 371 -16.24 -18.71 -17.39
C ILE A 371 -16.97 -18.92 -18.73
N ARG A 372 -16.63 -19.97 -19.49
CA ARG A 372 -17.30 -20.31 -20.76
C ARG A 372 -18.77 -20.72 -20.62
N ARG A 373 -19.20 -21.16 -19.43
CA ARG A 373 -20.58 -21.56 -19.15
C ARG A 373 -21.43 -20.43 -18.56
N SER A 374 -20.80 -19.29 -18.25
CA SER A 374 -21.49 -18.14 -17.71
C SER A 374 -22.48 -17.58 -18.73
N ARG A 375 -23.63 -17.09 -18.26
CA ARG A 375 -24.63 -16.49 -19.16
C ARG A 375 -24.24 -15.09 -19.62
N ARG A 376 -23.37 -14.43 -18.85
CA ARG A 376 -22.89 -13.08 -19.11
C ARG A 376 -21.54 -12.86 -18.42
N ILE A 377 -20.70 -12.03 -19.02
CA ILE A 377 -19.47 -11.51 -18.43
C ILE A 377 -19.64 -10.01 -18.18
N VAL A 378 -19.51 -9.58 -16.93
CA VAL A 378 -19.67 -8.19 -16.53
C VAL A 378 -18.31 -7.62 -16.20
N PHE A 379 -17.84 -6.63 -16.95
CA PHE A 379 -16.59 -5.92 -16.66
C PHE A 379 -16.88 -4.70 -15.80
N ILE A 380 -16.17 -4.59 -14.69
CA ILE A 380 -16.37 -3.58 -13.66
C ILE A 380 -15.04 -2.87 -13.41
N GLY A 381 -15.06 -1.54 -13.42
CA GLY A 381 -13.88 -0.73 -13.13
C GLY A 381 -14.22 0.75 -13.02
N CYS A 382 -13.21 1.58 -12.78
CA CYS A 382 -13.36 3.04 -12.72
C CYS A 382 -12.42 3.74 -13.72
N GLY A 383 -12.82 4.92 -14.19
CA GLY A 383 -11.99 5.82 -15.00
C GLY A 383 -11.35 5.12 -16.21
N THR A 384 -10.03 5.26 -16.36
CA THR A 384 -9.29 4.68 -17.49
C THR A 384 -9.39 3.15 -17.55
N SER A 385 -9.53 2.45 -16.42
CA SER A 385 -9.71 0.97 -16.45
C SER A 385 -11.07 0.56 -17.01
N TYR A 386 -12.13 1.34 -16.73
CA TYR A 386 -13.43 1.17 -17.38
C TYR A 386 -13.35 1.47 -18.88
N ASN A 387 -12.64 2.54 -19.27
CA ASN A 387 -12.42 2.88 -20.67
C ASN A 387 -11.65 1.78 -21.43
N ALA A 388 -10.69 1.12 -20.78
CA ALA A 388 -9.99 -0.02 -21.38
C ALA A 388 -10.96 -1.18 -21.68
N ALA A 389 -11.89 -1.46 -20.75
CA ALA A 389 -12.90 -2.50 -20.94
C ALA A 389 -13.87 -2.13 -22.06
N LEU A 390 -14.31 -0.87 -22.13
CA LEU A 390 -15.10 -0.36 -23.26
C LEU A 390 -14.37 -0.52 -24.60
N ALA A 391 -13.08 -0.19 -24.66
CA ALA A 391 -12.28 -0.33 -25.87
C ALA A 391 -12.12 -1.80 -26.31
N ALA A 392 -12.05 -2.72 -25.35
CA ALA A 392 -11.98 -4.17 -25.59
C ALA A 392 -13.34 -4.83 -25.84
N ARG A 393 -14.46 -4.14 -25.57
CA ARG A 393 -15.81 -4.70 -25.70
C ARG A 393 -16.08 -5.37 -27.06
N PRO A 394 -15.76 -4.76 -28.22
CA PRO A 394 -16.08 -5.37 -29.51
C PRO A 394 -15.39 -6.73 -29.71
N ILE A 395 -14.11 -6.84 -29.32
CA ILE A 395 -13.36 -8.10 -29.48
C ILE A 395 -13.77 -9.15 -28.43
N LEU A 396 -14.18 -8.72 -27.24
CA LEU A 396 -14.74 -9.60 -26.21
C LEU A 396 -16.06 -10.21 -26.69
N GLU A 397 -17.00 -9.42 -27.19
CA GLU A 397 -18.28 -9.90 -27.73
C GLU A 397 -18.06 -10.81 -28.96
N GLU A 398 -17.17 -10.40 -29.89
CA GLU A 398 -16.87 -11.14 -31.11
C GLU A 398 -16.28 -12.54 -30.83
N LEU A 399 -15.27 -12.62 -29.96
CA LEU A 399 -14.47 -13.84 -29.82
C LEU A 399 -14.91 -14.73 -28.65
N SER A 400 -15.47 -14.17 -27.58
CA SER A 400 -15.87 -14.98 -26.42
C SER A 400 -17.13 -15.81 -26.69
N GLY A 401 -18.04 -15.31 -27.54
CA GLY A 401 -19.36 -15.91 -27.76
C GLY A 401 -20.30 -15.83 -26.54
N VAL A 402 -19.96 -15.03 -25.53
CA VAL A 402 -20.76 -14.81 -24.32
C VAL A 402 -21.21 -13.34 -24.28
N PRO A 403 -22.45 -13.03 -23.87
CA PRO A 403 -22.88 -11.65 -23.66
C PRO A 403 -21.95 -10.89 -22.72
N VAL A 404 -21.53 -9.68 -23.13
CA VAL A 404 -20.62 -8.84 -22.35
C VAL A 404 -21.33 -7.55 -21.93
N THR A 405 -21.15 -7.15 -20.68
CA THR A 405 -21.69 -5.89 -20.13
C THR A 405 -20.56 -5.12 -19.44
N MET A 406 -20.69 -3.79 -19.43
CA MET A 406 -19.70 -2.87 -18.87
C MET A 406 -20.39 -2.03 -17.80
N GLU A 407 -19.83 -2.00 -16.60
CA GLU A 407 -20.38 -1.27 -15.45
C GLU A 407 -19.31 -0.36 -14.85
N ILE A 408 -19.68 0.88 -14.55
CA ILE A 408 -18.88 1.75 -13.69
C ILE A 408 -19.12 1.29 -12.26
N ALA A 409 -18.06 1.03 -11.49
CA ALA A 409 -18.19 0.39 -10.18
C ALA A 409 -19.09 1.16 -9.20
N SER A 410 -18.98 2.49 -9.15
CA SER A 410 -19.82 3.34 -8.29
C SER A 410 -21.29 3.27 -8.69
N ASP A 411 -21.60 3.44 -9.97
CA ASP A 411 -22.98 3.40 -10.49
C ASP A 411 -23.63 2.02 -10.31
N LEU A 412 -22.85 0.93 -10.40
CA LEU A 412 -23.32 -0.42 -10.10
C LEU A 412 -23.78 -0.54 -8.64
N LEU A 413 -23.00 -0.01 -7.70
CA LEU A 413 -23.30 -0.02 -6.27
C LEU A 413 -24.51 0.86 -5.95
N ASP A 414 -24.53 2.09 -6.47
CA ASP A 414 -25.61 3.06 -6.23
C ASP A 414 -26.97 2.54 -6.69
N ARG A 415 -27.01 1.88 -7.86
CA ARG A 415 -28.23 1.29 -8.40
C ARG A 415 -28.56 -0.08 -7.82
N GLN A 416 -27.66 -0.68 -7.05
CA GLN A 416 -27.71 -2.09 -6.66
C GLN A 416 -27.97 -2.98 -7.89
N GLY A 417 -27.15 -2.80 -8.93
CA GLY A 417 -27.38 -3.46 -10.21
C GLY A 417 -27.35 -4.99 -10.08
N PRO A 418 -28.12 -5.70 -10.92
CA PRO A 418 -28.29 -7.15 -10.77
C PRO A 418 -27.03 -7.92 -11.18
N ILE A 419 -26.45 -8.64 -10.22
CA ILE A 419 -25.38 -9.61 -10.39
C ILE A 419 -25.93 -10.98 -9.96
N TYR A 420 -25.70 -12.00 -10.78
CA TYR A 420 -26.23 -13.34 -10.55
C TYR A 420 -25.12 -14.37 -10.39
N ARG A 421 -25.46 -15.50 -9.76
CA ARG A 421 -24.55 -16.65 -9.57
C ARG A 421 -24.01 -17.25 -10.87
N GLU A 422 -24.73 -17.06 -11.98
CA GLU A 422 -24.33 -17.54 -13.32
C GLU A 422 -23.50 -16.50 -14.11
N ASP A 423 -23.21 -15.35 -13.52
CA ASP A 423 -22.35 -14.33 -14.11
C ASP A 423 -20.87 -14.60 -13.81
N THR A 424 -20.01 -14.14 -14.71
CA THR A 424 -18.59 -13.88 -14.39
C THR A 424 -18.39 -12.37 -14.29
N ALA A 425 -17.96 -11.90 -13.12
CA ALA A 425 -17.64 -10.50 -12.89
C ALA A 425 -16.11 -10.30 -13.00
N VAL A 426 -15.67 -9.42 -13.90
CA VAL A 426 -14.26 -9.14 -14.17
C VAL A 426 -13.92 -7.73 -13.67
N PHE A 427 -13.06 -7.65 -12.67
CA PHE A 427 -12.65 -6.39 -12.03
C PHE A 427 -11.35 -5.89 -12.63
N VAL A 428 -11.39 -4.74 -13.30
CA VAL A 428 -10.24 -4.15 -13.98
C VAL A 428 -9.73 -2.98 -13.15
N SER A 429 -8.51 -3.10 -12.62
CA SER A 429 -7.89 -2.06 -11.81
C SER A 429 -6.37 -2.12 -11.88
N GLN A 430 -5.71 -1.03 -12.30
CA GLN A 430 -4.24 -0.96 -12.30
C GLN A 430 -3.69 -1.23 -10.90
N SER A 431 -4.19 -0.50 -9.89
CA SER A 431 -3.69 -0.55 -8.52
C SER A 431 -4.13 -1.80 -7.78
N GLY A 432 -5.30 -2.33 -8.13
CA GLY A 432 -5.96 -3.40 -7.39
C GLY A 432 -6.53 -2.95 -6.02
N GLU A 433 -6.59 -1.63 -5.77
CA GLU A 433 -6.98 -1.02 -4.49
C GLU A 433 -8.07 0.06 -4.66
N THR A 434 -8.63 0.22 -5.86
CA THR A 434 -9.68 1.23 -6.13
C THR A 434 -10.93 0.92 -5.30
N ALA A 435 -11.31 1.83 -4.39
CA ALA A 435 -12.36 1.61 -3.38
C ALA A 435 -13.69 1.12 -3.99
N ASP A 436 -14.29 1.85 -4.93
CA ASP A 436 -15.58 1.44 -5.53
C ASP A 436 -15.49 0.08 -6.25
N THR A 437 -14.34 -0.22 -6.87
CA THR A 437 -14.13 -1.50 -7.57
C THR A 437 -13.97 -2.65 -6.56
N LEU A 438 -13.35 -2.40 -5.40
CA LEU A 438 -13.24 -3.37 -4.31
C LEU A 438 -14.60 -3.62 -3.65
N LEU A 439 -15.39 -2.57 -3.40
CA LEU A 439 -16.76 -2.70 -2.89
C LEU A 439 -17.66 -3.44 -3.89
N ALA A 440 -17.54 -3.17 -5.19
CA ALA A 440 -18.25 -3.91 -6.22
C ALA A 440 -17.82 -5.38 -6.30
N LEU A 441 -16.56 -5.69 -5.97
CA LEU A 441 -16.07 -7.07 -5.84
C LEU A 441 -16.75 -7.79 -4.67
N GLU A 442 -16.79 -7.17 -3.50
CA GLU A 442 -17.50 -7.71 -2.33
C GLU A 442 -18.98 -7.94 -2.65
N TYR A 443 -19.65 -6.97 -3.26
CA TYR A 443 -21.03 -7.09 -3.70
C TYR A 443 -21.24 -8.27 -4.68
N ALA A 444 -20.35 -8.46 -5.65
CA ALA A 444 -20.46 -9.58 -6.59
C ALA A 444 -20.19 -10.95 -5.94
N LEU A 445 -19.27 -11.00 -4.96
CA LEU A 445 -19.00 -12.20 -4.16
C LEU A 445 -20.21 -12.60 -3.32
N GLU A 446 -20.86 -11.63 -2.66
CA GLU A 446 -22.09 -11.85 -1.88
C GLU A 446 -23.24 -12.39 -2.74
N ASN A 447 -23.33 -11.92 -3.99
CA ASN A 447 -24.29 -12.41 -4.99
C ASN A 447 -23.87 -13.73 -5.67
N GLY A 448 -22.71 -14.29 -5.30
CA GLY A 448 -22.24 -15.60 -5.72
C GLY A 448 -21.69 -15.69 -7.14
N ALA A 449 -21.36 -14.56 -7.78
CA ALA A 449 -20.77 -14.54 -9.11
C ALA A 449 -19.31 -15.04 -9.11
N LEU A 450 -18.86 -15.59 -10.23
CA LEU A 450 -17.44 -15.91 -10.41
C LEU A 450 -16.65 -14.62 -10.64
N CYS A 451 -15.94 -14.18 -9.61
CA CYS A 451 -15.12 -12.97 -9.65
C CYS A 451 -13.70 -13.21 -10.18
N VAL A 452 -13.26 -12.40 -11.16
CA VAL A 452 -11.95 -12.45 -11.83
C VAL A 452 -11.24 -11.10 -11.72
N GLY A 453 -9.98 -11.06 -11.29
CA GLY A 453 -9.19 -9.83 -11.21
C GLY A 453 -8.28 -9.60 -12.41
N ILE A 454 -8.29 -8.42 -13.02
CA ILE A 454 -7.28 -7.95 -13.98
C ILE A 454 -6.53 -6.79 -13.33
N THR A 455 -5.33 -7.05 -12.82
CA THR A 455 -4.58 -6.09 -12.00
C THR A 455 -3.11 -5.92 -12.40
N ASN A 456 -2.50 -4.78 -12.06
CA ASN A 456 -1.06 -4.55 -12.25
C ASN A 456 -0.24 -4.61 -10.96
N THR A 457 -0.89 -4.80 -9.81
CA THR A 457 -0.20 -4.92 -8.51
C THR A 457 -0.36 -6.33 -7.97
N VAL A 458 0.75 -7.06 -7.84
CA VAL A 458 0.78 -8.39 -7.23
C VAL A 458 0.37 -8.30 -5.77
N GLY A 459 -0.52 -9.19 -5.32
CA GLY A 459 -0.98 -9.23 -3.92
C GLY A 459 -1.92 -8.11 -3.50
N SER A 460 -2.38 -7.27 -4.43
CA SER A 460 -3.40 -6.23 -4.16
C SER A 460 -4.71 -6.82 -3.62
N ALA A 461 -5.53 -5.99 -2.97
CA ALA A 461 -6.82 -6.40 -2.40
C ALA A 461 -7.71 -7.10 -3.44
N ILE A 462 -7.90 -6.52 -4.63
CA ILE A 462 -8.69 -7.15 -5.69
C ILE A 462 -8.08 -8.49 -6.11
N ALA A 463 -6.76 -8.56 -6.30
CA ALA A 463 -6.10 -9.80 -6.72
C ALA A 463 -6.23 -10.94 -5.70
N ARG A 464 -6.25 -10.61 -4.39
CA ARG A 464 -6.39 -11.59 -3.30
C ARG A 464 -7.82 -12.08 -3.09
N HIS A 465 -8.82 -11.21 -3.27
CA HIS A 465 -10.22 -11.53 -2.99
C HIS A 465 -10.96 -12.12 -4.19
N THR A 466 -10.45 -11.98 -5.41
CA THR A 466 -11.01 -12.67 -6.60
C THR A 466 -10.67 -14.16 -6.61
N HIS A 467 -11.54 -14.99 -7.19
CA HIS A 467 -11.32 -16.44 -7.30
C HIS A 467 -10.15 -16.81 -8.21
N CYS A 468 -9.92 -15.99 -9.24
CA CYS A 468 -8.82 -16.12 -10.18
C CYS A 468 -8.49 -14.76 -10.80
N GLY A 469 -7.37 -14.65 -11.51
CA GLY A 469 -7.00 -13.37 -12.09
C GLY A 469 -5.86 -13.41 -13.09
N ILE A 470 -5.62 -12.27 -13.71
CA ILE A 470 -4.54 -12.05 -14.67
C ILE A 470 -3.78 -10.79 -14.23
N HIS A 471 -2.51 -10.97 -13.86
CA HIS A 471 -1.61 -9.85 -13.67
C HIS A 471 -1.22 -9.27 -15.04
N ILE A 472 -1.46 -8.00 -15.32
CA ILE A 472 -1.18 -7.44 -16.65
C ILE A 472 0.33 -7.36 -16.95
N ASN A 473 1.18 -7.24 -15.92
CA ASN A 473 2.64 -7.22 -16.03
C ASN A 473 3.17 -6.09 -16.94
N ALA A 474 2.63 -4.88 -16.76
CA ALA A 474 3.06 -3.66 -17.45
C ALA A 474 4.27 -2.97 -16.78
N GLY A 475 4.73 -3.50 -15.63
CA GLY A 475 5.69 -2.85 -14.74
C GLY A 475 5.04 -1.73 -13.92
N CYS A 476 5.83 -1.08 -13.05
CA CYS A 476 5.32 -0.01 -12.19
C CYS A 476 4.87 1.21 -13.01
N GLU A 477 3.69 1.75 -12.70
CA GLU A 477 3.15 2.98 -13.29
C GLU A 477 3.08 4.04 -12.18
N ILE A 478 3.93 5.05 -12.32
CA ILE A 478 4.11 6.17 -11.40
C ILE A 478 3.35 7.40 -11.91
N GLY A 479 3.20 7.58 -13.22
CA GLY A 479 2.36 8.64 -13.77
C GLY A 479 0.94 8.57 -13.20
N VAL A 480 0.40 9.73 -12.77
CA VAL A 480 -0.97 9.81 -12.24
C VAL A 480 -2.00 9.41 -13.30
N ALA A 481 -1.79 9.87 -14.54
CA ALA A 481 -2.60 9.46 -15.67
C ALA A 481 -2.11 8.12 -16.24
N SER A 482 -3.00 7.12 -16.25
CA SER A 482 -2.68 5.79 -16.74
C SER A 482 -2.42 5.76 -18.25
N THR A 483 -1.35 5.09 -18.67
CA THR A 483 -0.91 5.02 -20.07
C THR A 483 -0.63 3.57 -20.48
N LYS A 484 0.48 2.99 -20.01
CA LYS A 484 0.86 1.61 -20.32
C LYS A 484 -0.06 0.59 -19.67
N ALA A 485 -0.63 0.88 -18.50
CA ALA A 485 -1.61 -0.03 -17.92
C ALA A 485 -2.90 -0.10 -18.76
N TYR A 486 -3.36 1.01 -19.34
CA TYR A 486 -4.51 1.03 -20.26
C TYR A 486 -4.31 0.12 -21.47
N THR A 487 -3.18 0.26 -22.18
CA THR A 487 -2.91 -0.56 -23.37
C THR A 487 -2.67 -2.02 -23.02
N SER A 488 -1.97 -2.32 -21.93
CA SER A 488 -1.79 -3.67 -21.42
C SER A 488 -3.11 -4.33 -20.98
N GLN A 489 -4.03 -3.58 -20.35
CA GLN A 489 -5.37 -4.07 -19.99
C GLN A 489 -6.15 -4.51 -21.24
N ILE A 490 -6.15 -3.71 -22.31
CA ILE A 490 -6.81 -4.05 -23.58
C ILE A 490 -6.22 -5.34 -24.16
N VAL A 491 -4.89 -5.48 -24.19
CA VAL A 491 -4.23 -6.69 -24.70
C VAL A 491 -4.57 -7.92 -23.85
N VAL A 492 -4.63 -7.78 -22.53
CA VAL A 492 -5.06 -8.87 -21.65
C VAL A 492 -6.51 -9.26 -21.90
N MET A 493 -7.41 -8.30 -22.09
CA MET A 493 -8.82 -8.58 -22.40
C MET A 493 -9.00 -9.22 -23.78
N ALA A 494 -8.19 -8.84 -24.77
CA ALA A 494 -8.14 -9.54 -26.06
C ALA A 494 -7.66 -10.99 -25.91
N MET A 495 -6.61 -11.22 -25.11
CA MET A 495 -6.16 -12.58 -24.76
C MET A 495 -7.22 -13.38 -24.00
N LEU A 496 -7.97 -12.75 -23.10
CA LEU A 496 -9.10 -13.35 -22.40
C LEU A 496 -10.20 -13.79 -23.38
N ALA A 497 -10.57 -12.91 -24.31
CA ALA A 497 -11.55 -13.22 -25.37
C ALA A 497 -11.11 -14.46 -26.19
N LEU A 498 -9.84 -14.48 -26.60
CA LEU A 498 -9.22 -15.59 -27.34
C LEU A 498 -9.20 -16.91 -26.54
N ALA A 499 -8.96 -16.84 -25.23
CA ALA A 499 -8.96 -18.01 -24.36
C ALA A 499 -10.37 -18.57 -24.15
N ILE A 500 -11.37 -17.70 -23.95
CA ILE A 500 -12.77 -18.10 -23.79
C ILE A 500 -13.29 -18.73 -25.09
N GLY A 501 -13.10 -18.08 -26.24
CA GLY A 501 -13.47 -18.58 -27.56
C GLY A 501 -12.60 -19.71 -28.12
N GLY A 502 -11.76 -20.32 -27.27
CA GLY A 502 -10.70 -21.25 -27.61
C GLY A 502 -11.10 -22.47 -28.45
N ASP A 503 -12.36 -22.90 -28.29
CA ASP A 503 -12.85 -24.18 -28.78
C ASP A 503 -13.80 -24.01 -29.99
N THR A 504 -14.06 -22.76 -30.39
CA THR A 504 -14.95 -22.44 -31.52
C THR A 504 -14.19 -22.59 -32.83
N ILE A 505 -14.64 -23.51 -33.69
CA ILE A 505 -14.00 -23.78 -34.99
C ILE A 505 -14.27 -22.66 -36.00
N SER A 506 -15.50 -22.10 -35.99
CA SER A 506 -15.94 -21.11 -36.98
C SER A 506 -15.18 -19.79 -36.94
N ASN A 507 -14.57 -19.42 -35.82
CA ASN A 507 -13.78 -18.20 -35.67
C ASN A 507 -12.25 -18.44 -35.68
N GLN A 508 -11.79 -19.65 -36.03
CA GLN A 508 -10.36 -20.00 -35.98
C GLN A 508 -9.47 -19.05 -36.79
N ALA A 509 -9.81 -18.77 -38.05
CA ALA A 509 -9.03 -17.87 -38.91
C ALA A 509 -8.92 -16.45 -38.32
N ARG A 510 -10.03 -15.95 -37.76
CA ARG A 510 -10.07 -14.64 -37.10
C ARG A 510 -9.20 -14.62 -35.84
N ARG A 511 -9.25 -15.68 -35.02
CA ARG A 511 -8.43 -15.82 -33.81
C ARG A 511 -6.94 -15.86 -34.14
N GLU A 512 -6.56 -16.62 -35.16
CA GLU A 512 -5.17 -16.69 -35.63
C GLU A 512 -4.68 -15.32 -36.12
N ALA A 513 -5.50 -14.59 -36.88
CA ALA A 513 -5.18 -13.24 -37.33
C ALA A 513 -5.01 -12.24 -36.17
N VAL A 514 -5.87 -12.33 -35.14
CA VAL A 514 -5.72 -11.50 -33.93
C VAL A 514 -4.45 -11.84 -33.18
N ILE A 515 -4.11 -13.13 -33.03
CA ILE A 515 -2.86 -13.55 -32.36
C ILE A 515 -1.63 -13.02 -33.12
N ASP A 516 -1.63 -13.08 -34.45
CA ASP A 516 -0.55 -12.50 -35.26
C ASP A 516 -0.47 -10.98 -35.09
N GLY A 517 -1.62 -10.31 -35.09
CA GLY A 517 -1.71 -8.88 -34.80
C GLY A 517 -1.15 -8.51 -33.43
N LEU A 518 -1.40 -9.32 -32.40
CA LEU A 518 -0.84 -9.14 -31.06
C LEU A 518 0.69 -9.32 -31.05
N PHE A 519 1.23 -10.31 -31.76
CA PHE A 519 2.68 -10.49 -31.89
C PHE A 519 3.37 -9.30 -32.57
N ASP A 520 2.72 -8.68 -33.53
CA ASP A 520 3.24 -7.53 -34.26
C ASP A 520 2.96 -6.19 -33.55
N LEU A 521 2.00 -6.14 -32.63
CA LEU A 521 1.57 -4.90 -31.97
C LEU A 521 2.71 -4.06 -31.36
N PRO A 522 3.70 -4.64 -30.63
CA PRO A 522 4.81 -3.87 -30.09
C PRO A 522 5.65 -3.14 -31.15
N SER A 523 5.79 -3.73 -32.35
CA SER A 523 6.56 -3.13 -33.46
C SER A 523 5.85 -1.87 -33.99
N LYS A 524 4.52 -1.92 -34.06
CA LYS A 524 3.69 -0.80 -34.54
C LYS A 524 3.79 0.42 -33.63
N PHE A 525 3.88 0.21 -32.31
CA PHE A 525 4.07 1.32 -31.36
C PHE A 525 5.42 2.03 -31.55
N LEU A 526 6.48 1.32 -31.94
CA LEU A 526 7.77 1.94 -32.24
C LEU A 526 7.70 2.87 -33.46
N GLY A 527 6.85 2.53 -34.44
CA GLY A 527 6.62 3.34 -35.64
C GLY A 527 5.88 4.67 -35.40
N PHE A 528 5.25 4.85 -34.23
CA PHE A 528 4.58 6.10 -33.84
C PHE A 528 5.47 7.03 -32.99
N SER A 529 6.72 6.64 -32.70
CA SER A 529 7.64 7.48 -31.91
C SER A 529 8.09 8.72 -32.71
N PRO A 530 8.12 9.94 -32.12
CA PRO A 530 8.30 11.20 -32.85
C PRO A 530 9.60 11.34 -33.66
N GLN A 531 10.58 10.45 -33.48
CA GLN A 531 11.81 10.45 -34.29
C GLN A 531 11.56 10.14 -35.79
N HIS A 532 10.34 9.74 -36.18
CA HIS A 532 9.95 9.57 -37.58
C HIS A 532 9.15 10.73 -38.17
N PHE A 533 8.78 11.75 -37.38
CA PHE A 533 8.07 12.92 -37.88
C PHE A 533 8.98 14.11 -38.23
N SER A 534 10.29 14.02 -37.98
CA SER A 534 11.28 15.02 -38.39
C SER A 534 11.83 14.82 -39.81
N GLY A 535 11.12 14.04 -40.65
CA GLY A 535 11.57 13.68 -42.00
C GLY A 535 10.44 13.60 -43.04
N MET A 536 9.32 14.30 -42.82
CA MET A 536 8.30 14.57 -43.85
C MET A 536 8.05 16.06 -43.99
#